data_AF-A0A157ZMY4-F1
#
_entry.id   AF-A0A157ZMY4-F1
#
_cell.length_a   1.000
_cell.length_b   1.000
_cell.length_c   1.000
_cell.angle_alpha   90.00
_cell.angle_beta   90.00
_cell.angle_gamma   90.00
#
_symmetry.space_group_name_H-M   'P 1'
#
loop_
_entity.id
_entity.type
_entity.pdbx_description
1 polymer ?
#
loop_
_entity_poly.entity_id
_entity_poly.type
_entity_poly.pdbx_seq_one_letter_code
_entity_poly.pdbx_strand_id
1 'polypeptide(L)'
;MITRIARGHTGRPLVADKRDIACYALVMASGALRVLGPLAMPSWHSTSIFAAGTCWVLAFALYVAAYAAPLFRPREDGKPG
;
A
#
# COMPACT_ATOMS: atom_id res chain seq x y z
N MET A 1 9.38 -2.49 -2.41
CA MET A 1 10.15 -3.64 -1.85
C MET A 1 9.25 -4.67 -1.19
N ILE A 2 8.35 -4.28 -0.27
CA ILE A 2 7.53 -5.22 0.51
C ILE A 2 6.63 -6.15 -0.34
N THR A 3 5.93 -5.64 -1.36
CA THR A 3 5.06 -6.44 -2.26
C THR A 3 5.85 -7.46 -3.08
N ARG A 4 7.03 -7.08 -3.56
CA ARG A 4 7.95 -7.97 -4.29
C ARG A 4 8.41 -9.13 -3.42
N ILE A 5 8.75 -8.85 -2.16
CA ILE A 5 9.15 -9.88 -1.18
C ILE A 5 7.97 -10.83 -0.92
N ALA A 6 6.78 -10.30 -0.64
CA ALA A 6 5.58 -11.11 -0.43
C ALA A 6 5.25 -12.02 -1.63
N ARG A 7 5.32 -11.49 -2.87
CA ARG A 7 5.14 -12.28 -4.10
C ARG A 7 6.21 -13.35 -4.27
N GLY A 8 7.47 -13.01 -3.98
CA GLY A 8 8.59 -13.95 -4.03
C GLY A 8 8.40 -15.13 -3.07
N HIS A 9 7.96 -14.88 -1.83
CA HIS A 9 7.71 -15.92 -0.84
C HIS A 9 6.46 -16.76 -1.14
N THR A 10 5.46 -16.19 -1.82
CA THR A 10 4.21 -16.89 -2.18
C THR A 10 4.27 -17.60 -3.53
N GLY A 11 5.41 -17.52 -4.24
CA GLY A 11 5.57 -18.13 -5.57
C GLY A 11 4.82 -17.43 -6.69
N ARG A 12 4.35 -16.20 -6.45
CA ARG A 12 3.58 -15.40 -7.42
C ARG A 12 4.49 -14.67 -8.39
N PRO A 13 4.02 -14.40 -9.63
CA PRO A 13 4.76 -13.57 -10.59
C PRO A 13 5.15 -12.22 -9.98
N LEU A 14 6.42 -11.84 -10.14
CA LEU A 14 7.02 -10.59 -9.63
C LEU A 14 6.64 -9.38 -10.50
N VAL A 15 5.35 -9.28 -10.83
CA VAL A 15 4.75 -8.22 -11.64
C VAL A 15 3.76 -7.47 -10.78
N ALA A 16 3.84 -6.14 -10.77
CA ALA A 16 2.90 -5.30 -10.05
C ALA A 16 1.51 -5.38 -10.69
N ASP A 17 0.49 -5.65 -9.88
CA ASP A 17 -0.90 -5.61 -10.34
C ASP A 17 -1.60 -4.29 -9.98
N LYS A 18 -2.89 -4.20 -10.30
CA LYS A 18 -3.72 -3.03 -10.00
C LYS A 18 -3.78 -2.71 -8.50
N ARG A 19 -3.69 -3.70 -7.61
CA ARG A 19 -3.72 -3.52 -6.16
C ARG A 19 -2.41 -2.92 -5.67
N ASP A 20 -1.28 -3.40 -6.20
CA ASP A 20 0.03 -2.83 -5.91
C ASP A 20 0.11 -1.36 -6.32
N ILE A 21 -0.34 -1.05 -7.54
CA ILE A 21 -0.38 0.32 -8.06
C ILE A 21 -1.27 1.19 -7.17
N ALA A 22 -2.44 0.71 -6.77
CA ALA A 22 -3.34 1.45 -5.88
C ALA A 22 -2.72 1.72 -4.50
N CYS A 23 -2.07 0.73 -3.88
CA CYS A 23 -1.36 0.92 -2.61
C CYS A 23 -0.28 2.01 -2.73
N TYR A 24 0.53 1.97 -3.80
CA TYR A 24 1.57 2.98 -4.00
C TYR A 24 1.00 4.36 -4.29
N ALA A 25 -0.04 4.46 -5.10
CA ALA A 25 -0.71 5.73 -5.36
C ALA A 25 -1.27 6.34 -4.08
N LEU A 26 -1.91 5.55 -3.21
CA LEU A 26 -2.44 6.00 -1.93
C LEU A 26 -1.35 6.47 -0.95
N VAL A 27 -0.22 5.77 -0.87
CA VAL A 27 0.92 6.21 -0.04
C VAL A 27 1.52 7.51 -0.56
N MET A 28 1.69 7.64 -1.88
CA MET A 28 2.18 8.88 -2.49
C MET A 28 1.21 10.05 -2.27
N ALA A 29 -0.10 9.81 -2.43
CA ALA A 29 -1.14 10.80 -2.16
C ALA A 29 -1.15 11.22 -0.67
N SER A 30 -0.99 10.27 0.25
CA SER A 30 -0.87 10.56 1.69
C SER A 30 0.31 11.49 1.97
N GLY A 31 1.49 11.19 1.43
CA GLY A 31 2.67 12.04 1.57
C GLY A 31 2.46 13.45 1.00
N ALA A 32 1.88 13.53 -0.20
CA ALA A 32 1.58 14.80 -0.85
C ALA A 32 0.58 15.64 -0.04
N LEU A 33 -0.53 15.05 0.42
CA LEU A 33 -1.52 15.74 1.26
C LEU A 33 -0.94 16.18 2.60
N ARG A 34 -0.02 15.40 3.17
CA ARG A 34 0.63 15.74 4.44
C ARG A 34 1.55 16.95 4.33
N VAL A 35 2.22 17.13 3.19
CA VAL A 35 3.21 18.21 3.00
C VAL A 35 2.62 19.40 2.25
N LEU A 36 2.07 19.17 1.06
CA LEU A 36 1.60 20.22 0.17
C LEU A 36 0.31 20.87 0.65
N GLY A 37 -0.58 20.10 1.30
CA GLY A 37 -1.85 20.62 1.78
C GLY A 37 -1.70 21.74 2.81
N PRO A 38 -0.99 21.51 3.93
CA PRO A 38 -0.69 22.56 4.90
C PRO A 38 0.13 23.73 4.32
N LEU A 39 1.03 23.46 3.37
CA LEU A 39 1.86 24.48 2.74
C LEU A 39 1.03 25.42 1.84
N ALA A 40 0.08 24.87 1.09
CA ALA A 40 -0.78 25.62 0.18
C ALA A 40 -1.95 26.32 0.89
N MET A 41 -2.50 25.68 1.94
CA MET A 41 -3.66 26.20 2.68
C MET A 41 -3.54 25.90 4.19
N PRO A 42 -2.80 26.72 4.96
CA PRO A 42 -2.55 26.48 6.38
C PRO A 42 -3.84 26.39 7.23
N SER A 43 -4.90 27.10 6.84
CA SER A 43 -6.20 27.07 7.53
C SER A 43 -6.90 25.71 7.45
N TRP A 44 -6.53 24.86 6.49
CA TRP A 44 -7.09 23.52 6.27
C TRP A 44 -6.17 22.42 6.78
N HIS A 45 -5.18 22.77 7.62
CA HIS A 45 -4.17 21.85 8.12
C HIS A 45 -4.77 20.55 8.66
N SER A 46 -5.70 20.63 9.61
CA SER A 46 -6.30 19.45 10.25
C SER A 46 -6.98 18.54 9.22
N THR A 47 -7.78 19.10 8.31
CA THR A 47 -8.46 18.35 7.26
C THR A 47 -7.46 17.65 6.33
N SER A 48 -6.38 18.34 5.96
CA SER A 48 -5.33 17.75 5.10
C SER A 48 -4.60 16.60 5.79
N ILE A 49 -4.33 16.73 7.09
CA ILE A 49 -3.71 15.67 7.90
C ILE A 49 -4.65 14.47 8.04
N PHE A 50 -5.95 14.69 8.26
CA PHE A 50 -6.94 13.62 8.29
C PHE A 50 -7.02 12.89 6.94
N ALA A 51 -7.11 13.62 5.83
CA ALA A 51 -7.13 13.03 4.49
C ALA A 51 -5.85 12.21 4.20
N ALA A 52 -4.68 12.74 4.58
CA ALA A 52 -3.42 12.01 4.48
C ALA A 52 -3.44 10.71 5.29
N GLY A 53 -3.95 10.76 6.53
CA GLY A 53 -4.12 9.59 7.39
C GLY A 53 -5.06 8.55 6.78
N THR A 54 -6.19 8.96 6.22
CA THR A 54 -7.14 8.05 5.55
C THR A 54 -6.49 7.37 4.35
N CYS A 55 -5.79 8.10 3.49
CA CYS A 55 -5.07 7.50 2.36
C CYS A 55 -4.04 6.46 2.83
N TRP A 56 -3.31 6.76 3.91
CA TRP A 56 -2.32 5.84 4.48
C TRP A 56 -2.98 4.57 5.00
N VAL A 57 -4.03 4.68 5.83
CA VAL A 57 -4.76 3.54 6.38
C VAL A 57 -5.33 2.67 5.27
N LEU A 58 -5.96 3.28 4.25
CA LEU A 58 -6.51 2.55 3.10
C LEU A 58 -5.44 1.79 2.31
N ALA A 59 -4.26 2.40 2.10
CA ALA A 59 -3.16 1.74 1.40
C ALA A 59 -2.72 0.45 2.12
N PHE A 60 -2.53 0.53 3.44
CA PHE A 60 -2.08 -0.61 4.23
C PHE A 60 -3.19 -1.64 4.45
N ALA A 61 -4.45 -1.20 4.60
CA ALA A 61 -5.59 -2.12 4.66
C ALA A 61 -5.73 -2.92 3.35
N LEU A 62 -5.60 -2.27 2.18
CA LEU A 62 -5.61 -2.94 0.89
C LEU A 62 -4.43 -3.91 0.75
N TYR A 63 -3.23 -3.51 1.19
CA TYR A 63 -2.06 -4.38 1.21
C TYR A 63 -2.29 -5.62 2.06
N VAL A 64 -2.76 -5.48 3.31
CA VAL A 64 -3.04 -6.61 4.21
C VAL A 64 -4.09 -7.53 3.61
N ALA A 65 -5.19 -7.00 3.08
CA ALA A 65 -6.22 -7.79 2.43
C ALA A 65 -5.70 -8.58 1.21
N ALA A 66 -4.76 -8.00 0.45
CA ALA A 66 -4.19 -8.63 -0.73
C ALA A 66 -3.12 -9.69 -0.41
N TYR A 67 -2.33 -9.49 0.66
CA TYR A 67 -1.11 -10.26 0.92
C TYR A 67 -1.15 -11.14 2.18
N ALA A 68 -2.00 -10.87 3.17
CA ALA A 68 -2.03 -11.65 4.40
C ALA A 68 -2.37 -13.13 4.14
N ALA A 69 -3.50 -13.41 3.48
CA ALA A 69 -3.92 -14.79 3.24
C ALA A 69 -2.93 -15.61 2.35
N PRO A 70 -2.39 -15.06 1.25
CA PRO A 70 -1.37 -15.76 0.46
C PRO A 70 -0.12 -16.14 1.24
N LEU A 71 0.31 -15.31 2.20
CA LEU A 71 1.49 -15.56 3.03
C LEU A 71 1.33 -16.76 3.99
N PHE A 72 0.10 -17.15 4.32
CA PHE A 72 -0.20 -18.32 5.17
C PHE A 72 -0.53 -19.58 4.36
N ARG A 73 -0.41 -19.54 3.03
CA ARG A 73 -0.71 -20.67 2.15
C ARG A 73 0.58 -21.23 1.56
N PRO A 74 0.60 -22.53 1.23
CA PRO A 74 1.68 -23.09 0.43
C PRO A 74 1.86 -22.28 -0.86
N ARG A 75 3.11 -22.20 -1.32
CA ARG A 75 3.46 -21.47 -2.54
C ARG A 75 2.65 -21.94 -3.74
N GLU A 76 2.23 -20.97 -4.56
CA GLU A 76 1.46 -21.24 -5.77
C GLU A 76 2.30 -21.96 -6.85
N ASP A 77 3.64 -21.88 -6.80
CA ASP A 77 4.55 -22.52 -7.75
C ASP A 77 4.96 -23.95 -7.36
N GLY A 78 4.44 -24.48 -6.25
CA GLY A 78 4.68 -25.86 -5.79
C GLY A 78 6.11 -26.14 -5.30
N LYS A 79 6.96 -25.11 -5.18
CA LYS A 79 8.32 -25.27 -4.66
C LYS A 79 8.31 -25.32 -3.13
N PRO A 80 9.34 -25.90 -2.49
CA PRO A 80 9.48 -25.86 -1.04
C PRO A 80 9.52 -24.42 -0.53
N GLY A 81 8.67 -24.11 0.45
CA GLY A 81 8.57 -22.80 1.09
C GLY A 81 7.15 -22.43 1.48
#